data_AF-A0AA97H7V6-F1
#
_entry.id   AF-A0AA97H7V6-F1
#
_cell.length_a   1.000
_cell.length_b   1.000
_cell.length_c   1.000
_cell.angle_alpha   90.00
_cell.angle_beta   90.00
_cell.angle_gamma   90.00
#
_symmetry.space_group_name_H-M   'P 1'
#
loop_
_entity.id
_entity.type
_entity.pdbx_description
1 polymer ?
#
loop_
_entity_poly.entity_id
_entity_poly.type
_entity_poly.pdbx_seq_one_letter_code
_entity_poly.pdbx_strand_id
1 'polypeptide(L)'
;MAIWGADVDQLRQLGNKLKAGAETIEQQRSQLKGALDGTDWKGPDADKFRGEWDSQHASSLKKVADALRDAGARAQKNAEQQQQASN
;
A
#
# COMPACT_ATOMS: atom_id res chain seq x y z
N MET A 1 30.05 -16.70 9.54
CA MET A 1 28.91 -16.42 10.43
C MET A 1 28.20 -15.11 10.02
N ALA A 2 27.92 -14.91 8.72
CA ALA A 2 27.38 -13.64 8.18
C ALA A 2 25.93 -13.75 7.66
N ILE A 3 25.29 -14.91 7.81
CA ILE A 3 23.98 -15.20 7.20
C ILE A 3 22.85 -14.41 7.90
N TRP A 4 22.92 -14.23 9.22
CA TRP A 4 21.84 -13.59 9.99
C TRP A 4 21.75 -12.07 9.80
N GLY A 5 22.87 -11.34 9.80
CA GLY A 5 22.85 -9.88 9.60
C GLY A 5 22.38 -9.47 8.20
N ALA A 6 22.72 -10.26 7.17
CA ALA A 6 22.26 -10.01 5.81
C ALA A 6 20.74 -10.27 5.63
N ASP A 7 20.18 -11.29 6.31
CA ASP A 7 18.73 -11.59 6.27
C ASP A 7 17.90 -10.50 6.96
N VAL A 8 18.35 -10.04 8.14
CA VAL A 8 17.72 -8.92 8.88
C VAL A 8 17.62 -7.66 8.02
N ASP A 9 18.69 -7.28 7.32
CA ASP A 9 18.69 -6.10 6.47
C ASP A 9 17.80 -6.29 5.23
N GLN A 10 17.76 -7.49 4.66
CA GLN A 10 16.83 -7.82 3.56
C GLN A 10 15.37 -7.72 4.00
N LEU A 11 15.02 -8.20 5.19
CA LEU A 11 13.67 -8.08 5.75
C LEU A 11 13.28 -6.62 6.01
N ARG A 12 14.19 -5.79 6.52
CA ARG A 12 13.95 -4.34 6.66
C ARG A 12 13.71 -3.68 5.30
N GLN A 13 14.53 -4.00 4.31
CA GLN A 13 14.37 -3.46 2.95
C GLN A 13 13.05 -3.88 2.32
N LEU A 14 12.65 -5.15 2.47
CA LEU A 14 11.35 -5.65 2.02
C LEU A 14 10.21 -4.88 2.70
N GLY A 15 10.27 -4.73 4.02
CA GLY A 15 9.26 -4.00 4.78
C GLY A 15 9.09 -2.56 4.31
N ASN A 16 10.19 -1.86 4.06
CA ASN A 16 10.19 -0.50 3.53
C ASN A 16 9.59 -0.42 2.12
N LYS A 17 9.95 -1.35 1.22
CA LYS A 17 9.39 -1.42 -0.14
C LYS A 17 7.87 -1.63 -0.14
N LEU A 18 7.38 -2.53 0.71
CA LEU A 18 5.94 -2.80 0.85
C LEU A 18 5.18 -1.58 1.35
N LYS A 19 5.72 -0.88 2.36
CA LYS A 19 5.14 0.37 2.87
C LYS A 19 5.12 1.47 1.80
N ALA A 20 6.22 1.68 1.08
CA ALA A 20 6.28 2.66 -0.02
C ALA A 20 5.29 2.34 -1.16
N GLY A 21 5.11 1.05 -1.48
CA GLY A 21 4.09 0.61 -2.45
C GLY A 21 2.67 0.93 -1.99
N ALA A 22 2.36 0.73 -0.70
CA ALA A 22 1.07 1.11 -0.13
C ALA A 22 0.80 2.63 -0.21
N GLU A 23 1.81 3.46 0.07
CA GLU A 23 1.72 4.92 -0.06
C GLU A 23 1.48 5.34 -1.50
N THR A 24 2.18 4.71 -2.45
CA THR A 24 2.00 4.98 -3.88
C THR A 24 0.57 4.65 -4.33
N ILE A 25 0.00 3.54 -3.87
CA ILE A 25 -1.39 3.17 -4.19
C ILE A 25 -2.39 4.18 -3.64
N GLU A 26 -2.21 4.64 -2.39
CA GLU A 26 -3.09 5.69 -1.83
C GLU A 26 -2.97 7.02 -2.57
N GLN A 27 -1.75 7.41 -2.96
CA GLN A 27 -1.52 8.60 -3.76
C GLN A 27 -2.23 8.50 -5.11
N GLN A 28 -2.09 7.38 -5.81
CA GLN A 28 -2.78 7.14 -7.09
C GLN A 28 -4.29 7.12 -6.92
N ARG A 29 -4.81 6.48 -5.87
CA ARG A 29 -6.25 6.49 -5.55
C ARG A 29 -6.77 7.91 -5.38
N SER A 30 -6.03 8.76 -4.65
CA SER A 30 -6.39 10.16 -4.43
C SER A 30 -6.31 11.00 -5.71
N GLN A 31 -5.25 10.84 -6.50
CA GLN A 31 -5.07 11.55 -7.77
C GLN A 31 -6.18 11.22 -8.77
N LEU A 32 -6.53 9.93 -8.90
CA LEU A 32 -7.61 9.48 -9.80
C LEU A 32 -8.98 10.00 -9.35
N LYS A 33 -9.25 10.02 -8.04
CA LYS A 33 -10.45 10.65 -7.50
C LYS A 33 -10.50 12.15 -7.85
N GLY A 34 -9.40 12.88 -7.64
CA GLY A 34 -9.32 14.30 -8.01
C GLY A 34 -9.54 14.55 -9.50
N ALA A 35 -9.02 13.69 -10.38
CA ALA A 35 -9.24 13.78 -11.82
C ALA A 35 -10.72 13.52 -12.21
N LEU A 36 -11.37 12.58 -11.53
CA LEU A 36 -12.81 12.28 -11.71
C LEU A 36 -13.73 13.38 -11.20
N ASP A 37 -13.35 14.03 -10.10
CA ASP A 37 -14.11 15.14 -9.53
C ASP A 37 -13.90 16.43 -10.33
N GLY A 38 -12.72 16.60 -10.95
CA GLY A 38 -12.35 17.76 -11.77
C GLY A 38 -12.83 17.72 -13.24
N THR A 39 -13.43 16.61 -13.69
CA THR A 39 -13.98 16.51 -15.05
C THR A 39 -15.37 17.12 -15.13
N ASP A 40 -15.62 17.94 -16.15
CA ASP A 40 -16.95 18.50 -16.45
C ASP A 40 -17.85 17.48 -17.17
N TRP A 41 -17.91 16.28 -16.60
CA TRP A 41 -18.77 15.20 -17.07
C TRP A 41 -19.98 15.09 -16.13
N LYS A 42 -21.15 15.47 -16.64
CA LYS A 42 -22.42 15.53 -15.90
C LYS A 42 -23.44 14.56 -16.49
N GLY A 43 -24.41 14.17 -15.66
CA GLY A 43 -25.53 13.32 -16.04
C GLY A 43 -25.45 11.92 -15.41
N PRO A 44 -26.49 11.10 -15.62
CA PRO A 44 -26.68 9.84 -14.90
C PRO A 44 -25.52 8.84 -15.03
N ASP A 45 -24.89 8.78 -16.21
CA ASP A 45 -23.73 7.90 -16.43
C ASP A 45 -22.50 8.33 -15.65
N ALA A 46 -22.29 9.65 -15.53
CA ALA A 46 -21.21 10.21 -14.74
C ALA A 46 -21.41 9.92 -13.25
N ASP A 47 -22.64 10.04 -12.75
CA ASP A 47 -22.99 9.72 -11.36
C ASP A 47 -22.83 8.22 -11.07
N LYS A 48 -23.28 7.36 -12.01
CA LYS A 48 -23.09 5.91 -11.93
C LYS A 48 -21.61 5.54 -11.88
N PHE A 49 -20.80 6.12 -12.77
CA PHE A 49 -19.36 5.86 -12.81
C PHE A 49 -18.67 6.30 -11.51
N ARG A 50 -18.97 7.50 -10.99
CA ARG A 50 -18.40 7.95 -9.71
C ARG A 50 -18.80 7.05 -8.55
N GLY A 51 -20.05 6.58 -8.54
CA GLY A 51 -20.53 5.60 -7.55
C GLY A 51 -19.81 4.26 -7.64
N GLU A 52 -19.59 3.73 -8.84
CA GLU A 52 -18.81 2.51 -9.07
C GLU A 52 -17.34 2.68 -8.65
N TRP A 53 -16.73 3.81 -9.01
CA TRP A 53 -15.37 4.16 -8.62
C TRP A 53 -15.20 4.16 -7.10
N ASP A 54 -16.05 4.89 -6.37
CA ASP A 54 -15.91 5.01 -4.91
C ASP A 54 -16.21 3.68 -4.20
N SER A 55 -17.23 2.93 -4.65
CA SER A 55 -17.66 1.68 -3.98
C SER A 55 -16.78 0.48 -4.28
N GLN A 56 -16.26 0.34 -5.51
CA GLN A 56 -15.52 -0.84 -5.95
C GLN A 56 -14.03 -0.56 -6.09
N HIS A 57 -13.64 0.39 -6.94
CA HIS A 57 -12.25 0.59 -7.31
C HIS A 57 -11.44 1.24 -6.20
N ALA A 58 -11.90 2.36 -5.64
CA ALA A 58 -11.24 3.04 -4.54
C ALA A 58 -11.16 2.14 -3.29
N SER A 59 -12.24 1.41 -2.99
CA SER A 59 -12.27 0.40 -1.92
C SER A 59 -11.25 -0.72 -2.13
N SER A 60 -11.13 -1.24 -3.34
CA SER A 60 -10.15 -2.30 -3.67
C SER A 60 -8.71 -1.80 -3.58
N LEU A 61 -8.41 -0.61 -4.10
CA LEU A 61 -7.08 0.02 -3.96
C LEU A 61 -6.71 0.22 -2.49
N LYS A 62 -7.66 0.70 -1.67
CA LYS A 62 -7.47 0.84 -0.23
C LYS A 62 -7.16 -0.51 0.43
N LYS A 63 -7.90 -1.57 0.12
CA LYS A 63 -7.64 -2.93 0.66
C LYS A 63 -6.24 -3.43 0.30
N VAL A 64 -5.78 -3.21 -0.93
CA VAL A 64 -4.42 -3.59 -1.35
C VAL A 64 -3.38 -2.78 -0.57
N ALA A 65 -3.56 -1.47 -0.44
CA ALA A 65 -2.65 -0.63 0.33
C ALA A 65 -2.60 -1.06 1.81
N ASP A 66 -3.75 -1.34 2.43
CA ASP A 66 -3.84 -1.83 3.80
C ASP A 66 -3.09 -3.18 3.96
N ALA A 67 -3.26 -4.11 3.02
CA ALA A 67 -2.57 -5.41 3.02
C ALA A 67 -1.04 -5.27 2.88
N LEU A 68 -0.57 -4.35 2.02
CA LEU A 68 0.86 -4.07 1.86
C LEU A 68 1.46 -3.43 3.13
N ARG A 69 0.72 -2.54 3.81
CA ARG A 69 1.19 -1.97 5.09
C ARG A 69 1.33 -3.05 6.17
N ASP A 70 0.36 -3.95 6.29
CA ASP A 70 0.43 -5.07 7.24
C ASP A 70 1.61 -6.00 6.93
N ALA A 71 1.75 -6.42 5.66
CA ALA A 71 2.88 -7.24 5.23
C ALA A 71 4.23 -6.56 5.51
N GLY A 72 4.33 -5.25 5.23
CA GLY A 72 5.53 -4.47 5.50
C GLY A 72 5.86 -4.36 6.99
N ALA A 73 4.84 -4.18 7.84
CA ALA A 73 5.01 -4.17 9.30
C ALA A 73 5.48 -5.53 9.84
N ARG A 74 4.92 -6.63 9.33
CA ARG A 74 5.33 -7.99 9.69
C ARG A 74 6.79 -8.26 9.30
N ALA A 75 7.22 -7.85 8.12
CA ALA A 75 8.61 -8.00 7.68
C ALA A 75 9.58 -7.26 8.61
N GLN A 76 9.26 -6.02 9.00
CA GLN A 76 10.07 -5.26 9.96
C GLN A 76 10.11 -5.92 11.34
N LYS A 77 8.97 -6.38 11.84
CA LYS A 77 8.90 -7.10 13.12
C LYS A 77 9.76 -8.38 13.10
N ASN A 78 9.73 -9.13 12.00
CA ASN A 78 10.57 -10.33 11.85
C ASN A 78 12.06 -9.97 11.86
N ALA A 79 12.45 -8.86 11.22
CA ALA A 79 13.83 -8.36 11.26
C ALA A 79 14.27 -7.99 12.68
N GLU A 80 13.41 -7.32 13.45
CA GLU A 80 13.67 -6.97 14.86
C GLU A 80 13.86 -8.23 15.73
N GLN A 81 13.00 -9.23 15.54
CA GLN A 81 13.09 -10.50 16.27
C GLN A 81 14.37 -11.27 15.95
N GLN A 82 14.74 -11.35 14.67
CA GLN A 82 15.99 -12.01 14.27
C GLN A 82 17.23 -11.28 14.82
N GLN A 83 17.22 -9.94 14.82
CA GLN A 83 18.29 -9.14 15.39
C GLN A 83 18.45 -9.40 16.90
N GLN A 84 17.34 -9.53 17.64
CA GLN A 84 17.36 -9.83 19.07
C GLN A 84 17.82 -11.25 19.37
N ALA A 85 17.39 -12.24 18.57
CA ALA A 85 17.75 -13.64 18.76
C ALA A 85 19.22 -13.95 18.39
N SER A 86 19.85 -13.09 17.59
CA SER A 86 21.24 -13.26 17.11
C SER A 86 22.25 -12.44 17.90
N ASN A 87 21.80 -11.66 18.90
CA ASN A 87 22.64 -10.82 19.77
C ASN A 87 22.88 -11.49 21.13
#